data_AF-A0A4U8SNA3-F1
#
_entry.id   AF-A0A4U8SNA3-F1
#
_cell.length_a   1.000
_cell.length_b   1.000
_cell.length_c   1.000
_cell.angle_alpha   90.00
_cell.angle_beta   90.00
_cell.angle_gamma   90.00
#
_symmetry.space_group_name_H-M   'P 1'
#
loop_
_entity.id
_entity.type
_entity.pdbx_description
1 polymer ?
#
loop_
_entity_poly.entity_id
_entity_poly.type
_entity_poly.pdbx_seq_one_letter_code
_entity_poly.pdbx_strand_id
1 'polypeptide(L)' 'MFSLANRRYTGAKTKLLDSIDTSILKAFDYRDKHNLSFFDVFSGTGVVSEYFVKNRCVINDFLCVQIYQEFVKARIVEFQ' A
#
# COMPACT_ATOMS: atom_id res chain seq x y z
N MET A 1 9.73 -3.68 -16.56
CA MET A 1 9.35 -3.27 -15.19
C MET A 1 7.89 -2.83 -15.24
N PHE A 2 6.97 -3.63 -14.71
CA PHE A 2 5.54 -3.30 -14.72
C PHE A 2 5.26 -2.37 -13.53
N SER A 3 4.82 -1.14 -13.80
CA SER A 3 4.40 -0.18 -12.77
C SER A 3 2.93 -0.42 -12.41
N LEU A 4 2.60 -0.56 -11.13
CA LEU A 4 1.21 -0.67 -10.66
C LEU A 4 0.38 0.57 -11.06
N ALA A 5 1.02 1.74 -11.16
CA ALA A 5 0.41 2.98 -11.62
C ALA A 5 -0.11 2.92 -13.06
N ASN A 6 0.31 1.94 -13.86
CA ASN A 6 -0.09 1.81 -15.26
C ASN A 6 -1.44 1.08 -15.46
N ARG A 7 -2.09 0.60 -14.39
CA ARG A 7 -3.48 0.11 -14.48
C ARG A 7 -4.46 1.22 -14.11
N ARG A 8 -5.33 1.58 -15.05
CA ARG A 8 -6.51 2.39 -14.76
C ARG A 8 -7.45 1.60 -13.84
N TYR A 9 -7.53 2.00 -12.59
CA TYR A 9 -8.48 1.48 -11.61
C TYR A 9 -9.30 2.63 -11.05
N THR A 10 -10.62 2.49 -11.08
CA THR A 10 -11.53 3.51 -10.55
C THR A 10 -11.28 3.65 -9.04
N GLY A 11 -10.95 4.87 -8.61
CA GLY A 11 -10.65 5.16 -7.20
C GLY A 11 -9.19 4.95 -6.78
N ALA A 12 -8.26 4.71 -7.72
CA ALA A 12 -6.82 4.69 -7.43
C ALA A 12 -6.36 6.01 -6.78
N LYS A 13 -5.61 5.91 -5.67
CA LYS A 13 -5.27 7.07 -4.82
C LYS A 13 -3.98 7.78 -5.21
N THR A 14 -3.48 7.57 -6.43
CA THR A 14 -2.18 8.11 -6.88
C THR A 14 -2.05 9.62 -6.72
N LYS A 15 -3.13 10.39 -6.99
CA LYS A 15 -3.15 11.86 -6.82
C LYS A 15 -3.25 12.32 -5.36
N LEU A 16 -3.53 11.41 -4.42
CA LEU A 16 -3.77 11.72 -3.01
C LEU A 16 -2.63 11.27 -2.10
N LEU A 17 -1.58 10.65 -2.64
CA LEU A 17 -0.50 10.03 -1.85
C LEU A 17 0.16 11.03 -0.89
N ASP A 18 0.53 12.21 -1.37
CA ASP A 18 1.17 13.24 -0.52
C ASP A 18 0.23 13.77 0.57
N SER A 19 -1.07 13.84 0.27
CA SER A 19 -2.09 14.24 1.26
C SER A 19 -2.31 13.17 2.32
N ILE A 20 -2.27 11.89 1.93
CA ILE A 20 -2.33 10.75 2.85
C ILE A 20 -1.07 10.76 3.74
N ASP A 21 0.12 10.92 3.17
CA ASP A 21 1.38 11.00 3.92
C ASP A 21 1.35 12.13 4.95
N THR A 22 0.96 13.33 4.51
CA THR A 22 0.81 14.48 5.39
C THR A 22 -0.17 14.20 6.54
N SER A 23 -1.27 13.49 6.27
CA SER A 23 -2.27 13.14 7.28
C SER A 23 -1.74 12.12 8.28
N ILE A 24 -0.99 11.12 7.82
CA ILE A 24 -0.32 10.14 8.69
C ILE A 24 0.73 10.84 9.55
N LEU A 25 1.61 11.67 8.96
CA LEU A 25 2.66 12.39 9.71
C LEU A 25 2.11 13.31 10.80
N LYS A 26 0.93 13.90 10.59
CA LYS A 26 0.24 14.71 11.62
C LYS A 26 -0.21 13.87 12.82
N ALA A 27 -0.61 12.63 12.60
CA ALA A 27 -1.07 11.72 13.65
C ALA A 27 0.06 10.89 14.27
N PHE A 28 1.05 10.52 13.46
CA PHE A 28 2.15 9.64 13.79
C PHE A 28 3.35 9.92 12.88
N ASP A 29 4.37 10.60 13.42
CA ASP A 29 5.63 10.80 12.71
C ASP A 29 6.45 9.51 12.69
N TYR A 30 6.41 8.83 11.55
CA TYR A 30 7.02 7.53 11.34
C TYR A 30 8.46 7.61 10.79
N ARG A 31 8.99 8.82 10.53
CA ARG A 31 10.26 9.01 9.81
C ARG A 31 11.49 8.49 10.56
N ASP A 32 11.49 8.63 11.88
CA ASP A 32 12.58 8.18 12.76
C ASP A 32 12.26 6.85 13.47
N LYS A 33 11.22 6.14 13.01
CA LYS A 33 10.78 4.88 13.60
C LYS A 33 11.31 3.70 12.79
N HIS A 34 11.75 2.67 13.50
CA HIS A 34 12.27 1.44 12.89
C HIS A 34 11.31 0.28 13.11
N ASN A 35 11.45 -0.78 12.32
CA ASN A 35 10.67 -2.02 12.42
C ASN A 35 9.14 -1.84 12.27
N LEU A 36 8.72 -0.80 11.56
CA LEU A 36 7.31 -0.58 11.25
C LEU A 36 6.81 -1.53 10.15
N SER A 37 5.51 -1.80 10.18
CA SER A 37 4.78 -2.48 9.11
C SER A 37 3.60 -1.63 8.69
N PHE A 38 3.39 -1.46 7.39
CA PHE A 38 2.23 -0.75 6.86
C PHE A 38 1.11 -1.75 6.57
N PHE A 39 -0.11 -1.51 7.07
CA PHE A 39 -1.25 -2.39 6.84
C PHE A 39 -2.29 -1.68 5.97
N ASP A 40 -2.47 -2.17 4.75
CA ASP A 40 -3.43 -1.64 3.78
C ASP A 40 -4.61 -2.59 3.64
N VAL A 41 -5.71 -2.23 4.32
CA VAL A 41 -6.90 -3.10 4.47
C VAL A 41 -7.70 -3.20 3.17
N PHE A 42 -7.69 -2.16 2.34
CA PHE A 42 -8.45 -2.06 1.10
C PHE A 42 -7.55 -1.55 -0.02
N SER A 43 -6.58 -2.38 -0.37
CA SER A 43 -5.43 -1.96 -1.16
C SER A 43 -5.75 -1.61 -2.61
N GLY A 44 -6.79 -2.20 -3.22
CA GLY A 44 -7.27 -1.90 -4.57
C GLY A 44 -6.26 -2.27 -5.65
N THR A 45 -5.41 -1.31 -6.00
CA THR A 45 -4.26 -1.51 -6.89
C THR A 45 -2.92 -1.57 -6.16
N GLY A 46 -2.92 -1.40 -4.84
CA GLY A 46 -1.70 -1.36 -4.03
C GLY A 46 -0.91 -0.06 -4.12
N VAL A 47 -1.39 0.98 -4.80
CA VAL A 47 -0.61 2.23 -4.98
C VAL A 47 -0.30 2.95 -3.68
N VAL A 48 -1.13 2.79 -2.64
CA VAL A 48 -0.87 3.33 -1.30
C VAL A 48 0.19 2.48 -0.61
N SER A 49 -0.02 1.16 -0.56
CA SER A 49 0.98 0.20 -0.07
C SER A 49 2.36 0.43 -0.69
N GLU A 50 2.45 0.54 -2.02
CA GLU A 50 3.70 0.78 -2.76
C GLU A 50 4.39 2.07 -2.32
N TYR A 51 3.64 3.16 -2.12
CA TYR A 51 4.19 4.43 -1.66
C TYR A 51 4.81 4.36 -0.26
N PHE A 52 4.22 3.59 0.65
CA PHE A 52 4.70 3.46 2.05
C PHE A 52 5.60 2.24 2.31
N VAL A 53 5.77 1.34 1.34
CA VAL A 53 6.62 0.15 1.47
C VAL A 53 8.09 0.55 1.52
N LYS A 54 8.68 0.46 2.72
CA LYS A 54 10.15 0.44 2.90
C LYS A 54 10.69 -0.95 3.21
N ASN A 55 10.01 -1.72 4.06
CA ASN A 55 10.52 -3.02 4.55
C ASN A 55 9.44 -4.10 4.72
N ARG A 56 8.29 -3.76 5.29
CA ARG A 56 7.20 -4.72 5.54
C ARG A 56 5.84 -4.05 5.30
N CYS A 57 5.01 -4.73 4.53
CA CYS A 57 3.63 -4.34 4.33
C CYS A 57 2.74 -5.59 4.39
N VAL A 58 1.58 -5.41 5.01
CA VAL A 58 0.47 -6.35 5.00
C VAL A 58 -0.61 -5.76 4.11
N ILE A 59 -1.05 -6.55 3.15
CA ILE A 59 -2.00 -6.12 2.13
C ILE A 59 -3.21 -7.05 2.21
N ASN A 60 -4.39 -6.45 2.21
CA ASN A 60 -5.66 -7.14 2.09
C ASN A 60 -6.51 -6.48 0.98
N ASP A 61 -7.28 -7.30 0.28
CA ASP A 61 -8.34 -6.88 -0.63
C ASP A 61 -9.32 -8.03 -0.83
N PHE A 62 -10.58 -7.73 -1.15
CA PHE A 62 -11.56 -8.73 -1.54
C PHE A 62 -11.33 -9.26 -2.98
N LEU A 63 -10.61 -8.50 -3.83
CA LEU A 63 -10.39 -8.86 -5.23
C LEU A 63 -9.00 -9.49 -5.46
N CYS A 64 -9.01 -10.75 -5.90
CA CYS A 64 -7.90 -11.64 -6.32
C CYS A 64 -6.44 -11.22 -5.99
N VAL A 65 -5.85 -11.94 -5.04
CA VAL A 65 -4.50 -11.82 -4.46
C VAL A 65 -3.33 -12.02 -5.45
N GLN A 66 -3.54 -12.71 -6.58
CA GLN A 66 -2.46 -13.04 -7.54
C GLN A 66 -1.78 -11.81 -8.14
N ILE A 67 -2.48 -10.67 -8.22
CA ILE A 67 -1.92 -9.43 -8.76
C ILE A 67 -0.89 -8.81 -7.80
N TYR A 68 -0.98 -9.06 -6.49
CA TYR A 68 -0.06 -8.47 -5.51
C TYR A 68 1.25 -9.23 -5.39
N GLN A 69 1.21 -10.56 -5.54
CA GLN A 69 2.37 -11.44 -5.39
C GLN A 69 3.49 -11.11 -6.38
N GLU A 70 3.14 -10.64 -7.59
CA GLU A 70 4.09 -10.27 -8.64
C GLU A 70 4.70 -8.87 -8.47
N PHE A 71 4.11 -8.00 -7.63
CA PHE A 71 4.47 -6.57 -7.58
C PHE A 71 5.02 -6.10 -6.24
N VAL A 72 4.66 -6.77 -5.14
CA VAL A 72 5.05 -6.32 -3.80
C VAL A 72 5.74 -7.45 -3.05
N LYS A 73 6.94 -7.19 -2.51
CA LYS A 73 7.53 -8.01 -1.42
C LYS A 73 6.75 -7.77 -0.11
N ALA A 74 5.45 -7.96 -0.13
CA ALA A 74 4.55 -7.83 1.01
C ALA A 74 4.14 -9.21 1.50
N ARG A 75 3.88 -9.30 2.81
CA ARG A 75 3.20 -10.47 3.37
C ARG A 75 1.70 -10.24 3.19
N ILE A 76 1.11 -10.93 2.23
CA ILE A 76 -0.34 -10.84 1.98
C ILE A 76 -1.07 -11.64 3.05
N VAL A 77 -2.12 -11.06 3.63
CA VAL A 77 -2.95 -11.71 4.64
C VAL A 77 -4.41 -11.58 4.20
N GLU A 78 -5.08 -12.71 4.04
CA GLU A 78 -6.52 -12.77 3.79
C GLU A 78 -7.25 -12.90 5.13
N PHE A 79 -8.23 -12.04 5.38
CA PHE A 79 -9.18 -12.24 6.48
C PHE A 79 -10.42 -12.94 5.91
N GLN A 80 -10.56 -14.24 6.20
CA GLN A 80 -11.78 -15.01 5.95
C GLN A 80 -12.83 -14.77 7.04
#